data_AF-A0A6G1FAJ4-F1
#
_entry.id   AF-A0A6G1FAJ4-F1
#
_cell.length_a   1.000
_cell.length_b   1.000
_cell.length_c   1.000
_cell.angle_alpha   90.00
_cell.angle_beta   90.00
_cell.angle_gamma   90.00
#
_symmetry.space_group_name_H-M   'P 1'
#
loop_
_entity.id
_entity.type
_entity.pdbx_description
1 polymer ?
#
loop_
_entity_poly.entity_id
_entity_poly.type
_entity_poly.pdbx_seq_one_letter_code
_entity_poly.pdbx_strand_id
1 'polypeptide(L)' 'FLGNNSLTGRLPDVISRSLKTIDFSYNQLTGSFPSWATQNNLQLNLVANNFVLGSTNNGTLPSGLNCLQQDTPCFRGTPE' A
#
# COMPACT_ATOMS: atom_id res chain seq x y z
N PHE A 1 -13.44 5.88 0.04
CA PHE A 1 -13.03 5.08 1.22
C PHE A 1 -13.60 3.69 1.04
N LEU A 2 -12.72 2.70 1.03
CA LEU A 2 -13.01 1.28 0.87
C LEU A 2 -12.08 0.44 1.77
N GLY A 3 -11.64 1.03 2.90
CA GLY A 3 -10.84 0.33 3.90
C GLY A 3 -11.65 -0.73 4.65
N ASN A 4 -10.97 -1.71 5.24
CA ASN A 4 -11.54 -2.82 6.00
C ASN A 4 -12.62 -3.59 5.22
N ASN A 5 -12.26 -4.05 4.04
CA ASN A 5 -13.12 -4.85 3.18
C ASN A 5 -12.39 -6.16 2.81
N SER A 6 -13.04 -6.99 2.00
CA SER A 6 -12.44 -8.20 1.44
C SER A 6 -12.08 -8.04 -0.04
N LEU A 7 -11.66 -6.83 -0.44
CA LEU A 7 -11.27 -6.57 -1.82
C LEU A 7 -9.99 -7.34 -2.17
N THR A 8 -10.00 -7.98 -3.33
CA THR A 8 -8.90 -8.79 -3.85
C THR A 8 -8.51 -8.34 -5.25
N GLY A 9 -7.33 -8.76 -5.70
CA GLY A 9 -6.85 -8.50 -7.06
C GLY A 9 -5.99 -7.25 -7.14
N ARG A 10 -5.67 -6.85 -8.37
CA ARG A 10 -4.72 -5.76 -8.64
C ARG A 10 -5.42 -4.42 -8.72
N LEU A 11 -4.75 -3.38 -8.20
CA LEU A 11 -5.14 -2.01 -8.48
C LEU A 11 -4.91 -1.68 -9.97
N PRO A 12 -5.74 -0.81 -10.57
CA PRO A 12 -5.55 -0.39 -11.95
C PRO A 12 -4.29 0.46 -12.08
N ASP A 13 -3.68 0.43 -13.27
CA ASP A 13 -2.48 1.21 -13.58
C ASP A 13 -2.76 2.73 -13.66
N VAL A 14 -4.03 3.12 -13.78
CA VAL A 14 -4.48 4.50 -13.87
C VAL A 14 -5.68 4.73 -12.95
N ILE A 15 -5.67 5.87 -12.25
CA ILE A 15 -6.78 6.37 -11.46
C ILE A 15 -7.18 7.77 -11.92
N SER A 16 -8.39 8.21 -11.54
CA SER A 16 -8.82 9.58 -11.83
C SER A 16 -7.92 10.61 -11.15
N ARG A 17 -7.47 11.61 -11.91
CA ARG A 17 -6.69 12.76 -11.39
C ARG A 17 -7.51 13.70 -10.49
N SER A 18 -8.83 13.54 -10.45
CA SER A 18 -9.70 14.33 -9.57
C SER A 18 -9.77 13.80 -8.13
N LEU A 19 -9.24 12.59 -7.87
CA LEU A 19 -9.25 11.99 -6.55
C LEU A 19 -8.27 12.69 -5.64
N LYS A 20 -8.74 13.05 -4.43
CA LYS A 20 -7.93 13.69 -3.39
C LYS A 20 -7.59 12.73 -2.25
N THR A 21 -8.46 11.76 -1.99
CA THR A 21 -8.29 10.80 -0.91
C THR A 21 -8.72 9.41 -1.38
N ILE A 22 -7.84 8.44 -1.17
CA ILE A 22 -8.08 7.02 -1.43
C ILE A 22 -7.68 6.25 -0.19
N ASP A 23 -8.60 5.43 0.30
CA ASP A 23 -8.34 4.52 1.40
C ASP A 23 -8.79 3.13 0.97
N PHE A 24 -7.81 2.23 0.84
CA PHE A 24 -7.98 0.81 0.60
C PHE A 24 -7.29 -0.02 1.69
N SER A 25 -7.07 0.55 2.86
CA SER A 25 -6.40 -0.14 3.96
C SER A 25 -7.14 -1.41 4.40
N TYR A 26 -6.43 -2.39 4.96
CA TYR A 26 -7.04 -3.62 5.48
C TYR A 26 -7.91 -4.34 4.44
N ASN A 27 -7.29 -4.70 3.32
CA ASN A 27 -7.89 -5.50 2.25
C ASN A 27 -6.91 -6.63 1.88
N GLN A 28 -7.20 -7.35 0.80
CA GLN A 28 -6.36 -8.43 0.27
C GLN A 28 -5.88 -8.09 -1.16
N LEU A 29 -5.63 -6.80 -1.43
CA LEU A 29 -5.17 -6.35 -2.75
C LEU A 29 -3.74 -6.83 -3.00
N THR A 30 -3.46 -7.21 -4.25
CA THR A 30 -2.20 -7.84 -4.67
C THR A 30 -1.58 -7.11 -5.86
N GLY A 31 -0.37 -7.55 -6.25
CA GLY A 31 0.34 -7.04 -7.42
C GLY A 31 1.37 -5.97 -7.08
N SER A 32 1.93 -5.33 -8.09
CA SER A 32 2.94 -4.29 -7.92
C SER A 32 2.34 -3.04 -7.28
N PHE A 33 3.14 -2.35 -6.47
CA PHE A 33 2.74 -1.06 -5.92
C PHE A 33 2.45 -0.04 -7.05
N PRO A 34 1.31 0.68 -7.01
CA PRO A 34 0.89 1.50 -8.13
C PRO A 34 1.78 2.74 -8.33
N SER A 35 2.13 3.05 -9.58
CA SER A 35 2.96 4.21 -9.93
C SER A 35 2.29 5.54 -9.62
N TRP A 36 0.96 5.59 -9.60
CA TRP A 36 0.19 6.79 -9.25
C TRP A 36 0.18 7.10 -7.75
N ALA A 37 0.70 6.22 -6.89
CA ALA A 37 0.73 6.44 -5.45
C ALA A 37 1.57 7.67 -5.02
N THR A 38 2.42 8.16 -5.92
CA THR A 38 3.28 9.33 -5.71
C THR A 38 2.72 10.59 -6.37
N GLN A 39 1.49 10.55 -6.87
CA GLN A 39 0.84 11.73 -7.46
C GLN A 39 0.71 12.85 -6.43
N ASN A 40 1.08 14.06 -6.83
CA ASN A 40 0.96 15.26 -6.01
C ASN A 40 -0.50 15.48 -5.60
N ASN A 41 -0.72 15.80 -4.31
CA ASN A 41 -2.02 16.09 -3.68
C ASN A 41 -2.97 14.90 -3.46
N LEU A 42 -2.50 13.66 -3.55
CA LEU A 42 -3.28 12.48 -3.18
C LEU A 42 -2.98 12.04 -1.74
N GLN A 43 -3.99 11.98 -0.89
CA GLN A 43 -3.93 11.28 0.40
C GLN A 43 -4.26 9.81 0.18
N LEU A 44 -3.27 8.94 0.39
CA LEU A 44 -3.38 7.52 0.05
C LEU A 44 -3.13 6.64 1.27
N ASN A 45 -4.03 5.69 1.52
CA ASN A 45 -3.85 4.65 2.51
C ASN A 45 -3.98 3.26 1.87
N LEU A 46 -2.88 2.52 1.84
CA LEU A 46 -2.79 1.15 1.30
C LEU A 46 -2.27 0.14 2.35
N VAL A 47 -2.22 0.50 3.63
CA VAL A 47 -1.68 -0.38 4.68
C VAL A 47 -2.46 -1.67 4.80
N ALA A 48 -1.82 -2.72 5.31
CA ALA A 48 -2.41 -4.05 5.49
C ALA A 48 -3.04 -4.58 4.17
N ASN A 49 -2.22 -4.67 3.13
CA ASN A 49 -2.48 -5.37 1.86
C ASN A 49 -1.25 -6.22 1.49
N ASN A 50 -1.29 -6.86 0.31
CA ASN A 50 -0.32 -7.86 -0.15
C ASN A 50 0.44 -7.38 -1.42
N PHE A 51 0.95 -6.15 -1.39
CA PHE A 51 1.64 -5.56 -2.54
C PHE A 51 3.10 -6.02 -2.64
N VAL A 52 3.53 -6.32 -3.86
CA VAL A 52 4.94 -6.55 -4.17
C VAL A 52 5.64 -5.21 -4.31
N LEU A 53 6.52 -4.93 -3.35
CA LEU A 53 7.42 -3.78 -3.38
C LEU A 53 8.62 -4.14 -4.26
N GLY A 54 8.62 -3.69 -5.51
CA GLY A 54 9.72 -3.96 -6.46
C GLY A 54 11.05 -3.42 -5.93
N SER A 55 12.11 -4.21 -6.03
CA SER A 55 13.48 -3.87 -5.57
C SER A 55 14.21 -2.85 -6.44
N THR A 56 13.54 -2.20 -7.39
CA THR A 56 14.17 -1.28 -8.33
C THR A 56 14.11 0.17 -7.84
N ASN A 57 15.22 0.59 -7.24
CA ASN A 57 15.73 1.97 -7.18
C ASN A 57 14.93 3.00 -6.33
N ASN A 58 15.01 2.84 -5.01
CA ASN A 58 15.25 3.87 -3.99
C ASN A 58 14.92 5.35 -4.31
N GLY A 59 13.64 5.72 -4.46
CA GLY A 59 13.29 7.15 -4.47
C GLY A 59 11.86 7.52 -4.06
N THR A 60 10.91 6.62 -4.22
CA THR A 60 9.48 6.98 -4.14
C THR A 60 8.69 6.28 -3.03
N LEU A 61 9.23 5.23 -2.42
CA LEU A 61 8.56 4.50 -1.34
C LEU A 61 9.26 4.80 -0.01
N PRO A 62 8.55 5.33 1.00
CA PRO A 62 9.14 5.56 2.32
C PRO A 62 9.67 4.26 2.93
N SER A 63 10.80 4.39 3.62
CA SER A 63 11.34 3.32 4.46
C SER A 63 10.27 2.83 5.44
N GLY A 64 10.20 1.51 5.64
CA GLY A 64 9.22 0.90 6.56
C GLY A 64 7.86 0.55 5.95
N LEU A 65 7.60 0.80 4.66
CA LEU A 65 6.38 0.30 3.99
C LEU A 65 6.26 -1.22 4.00
N ASN A 66 7.39 -1.92 4.02
CA ASN A 66 7.44 -3.37 4.21
C ASN A 66 6.90 -3.80 5.58
N CYS A 67 6.93 -2.91 6.58
CA CYS A 67 6.40 -3.14 7.92
C CYS A 67 4.90 -2.82 8.03
N LEU A 68 4.30 -2.26 6.98
CA LEU A 68 2.88 -1.93 6.90
C LEU A 68 2.12 -2.87 5.95
N GLN A 69 2.78 -3.93 5.46
CA GLN A 69 2.12 -4.98 4.68
C GLN A 69 1.29 -5.89 5.61
N GLN A 70 0.29 -6.56 5.05
CA GLN A 70 -0.59 -7.45 5.82
C GLN A 70 0.19 -8.60 6.47
N ASP A 71 1.16 -9.15 5.73
CA ASP A 71 1.98 -10.27 6.18
C ASP A 71 3.28 -9.84 6.89
N THR A 72 3.37 -8.59 7.36
CA THR A 72 4.53 -8.14 8.12
C THR A 72 4.67 -9.01 9.39
N PRO A 73 5.80 -9.73 9.56
CA PRO A 73 6.02 -10.53 10.75
C PRO A 73 6.00 -9.66 12.00
N CYS A 74 5.11 -9.97 12.93
CA CYS A 74 5.19 -9.39 14.27
C CYS A 74 6.37 -10.03 14.99
N PHE A 75 7.47 -9.29 15.13
CA PHE A 75 8.56 -9.70 16.02
C PHE A 75 8.07 -9.61 17.46
N ARG A 76 7.51 -10.70 17.97
CA ARG A 76 7.36 -10.91 19.42
C ARG A 76 8.71 -11.30 20.02
N GLY A 77 9.71 -10.42 19.85
CA GLY A 77 10.89 -10.45 20.70
C GLY A 77 10.49 -9.93 22.07
N THR A 78 10.95 -10.59 23.13
CA THR A 78 10.91 -10.00 24.48
C THR A 78 11.57 -8.63 24.44
N PRO A 79 10.99 -7.58 25.06
CA PRO A 79 11.69 -6.31 25.21
C PRO A 79 13.04 -6.56 25.90
N GLU A 80 14.12 -6.04 25.35
CA GLU A 80 15.39 -5.87 26.10
C GLU A 80 15.27 -4.70 27.09
#